data_AF-A0A9D4Y8F9-F1
#
_entry.id   AF-A0A9D4Y8F9-F1
#
_cell.length_a   1.000
_cell.length_b   1.000
_cell.length_c   1.000
_cell.angle_alpha   90.00
_cell.angle_beta   90.00
_cell.angle_gamma   90.00
#
_symmetry.space_group_name_H-M   'P 1'
#
loop_
_entity.id
_entity.type
_entity.pdbx_description
1 polymer ?
#
loop_
_entity_poly.entity_id
_entity_poly.type
_entity_poly.pdbx_seq_one_letter_code
_entity_poly.pdbx_strand_id
1 'polypeptide(L)'
;LLFSAYFNLRISHTTRKEKMKMEASVSAVEKIIGYTFQNKKLLEQALTHTSYPEAVSYERLEFVGDAVLGLAINNHLFLAYSSVDPGTLSLLRAANISTEKLARAAVRNGLHRYVRHNTFSIVDAINEFVEAVDCEDDCVVVKYGGSVKAPKILADIVESIAAAVYVDVGFDLKKLWVIIRGVLEPIVTLQDLEQKPQPVTMLYEICQKN
;
A
#
# COMPACT_ATOMS: atom_id res chain seq x y z
N LEU A 1 23.03 4.02 -41.77
CA LEU A 1 21.95 3.00 -41.85
C LEU A 1 22.12 1.88 -40.81
N LEU A 2 23.26 1.18 -40.76
CA LEU A 2 23.50 0.10 -39.77
C LEU A 2 23.46 0.56 -38.30
N PHE A 3 23.97 1.76 -37.99
CA PHE A 3 23.95 2.29 -36.61
C PHE A 3 22.53 2.61 -36.11
N SER A 4 21.66 3.13 -37.00
CA SER A 4 20.25 3.40 -36.69
C SER A 4 19.44 2.11 -36.54
N ALA A 5 19.68 1.11 -37.40
CA ALA A 5 19.06 -0.20 -37.28
C ALA A 5 19.48 -0.93 -35.99
N TYR A 6 20.76 -0.89 -35.62
CA TYR A 6 21.27 -1.50 -34.40
C TYR A 6 20.77 -0.79 -33.13
N PHE A 7 20.69 0.54 -33.17
CA PHE A 7 20.11 1.35 -32.09
C PHE A 7 18.62 1.07 -31.88
N ASN A 8 17.84 1.02 -32.97
CA ASN A 8 16.42 0.67 -32.92
C ASN A 8 16.19 -0.77 -32.46
N LEU A 9 17.04 -1.72 -32.90
CA LEU A 9 16.98 -3.10 -32.46
C LEU A 9 17.26 -3.19 -30.94
N ARG A 10 18.27 -2.47 -30.44
CA ARG A 10 18.59 -2.41 -29.00
C ARG A 10 17.47 -1.80 -28.17
N ILE A 11 16.84 -0.71 -28.64
CA ILE A 11 15.66 -0.12 -27.99
C ILE A 11 14.48 -1.10 -27.99
N SER A 12 14.25 -1.81 -29.10
CA SER A 12 13.18 -2.82 -29.20
C SER A 12 13.40 -4.03 -28.27
N HIS A 13 14.65 -4.43 -28.04
CA HIS A 13 14.98 -5.50 -27.11
C HIS A 13 14.85 -5.07 -25.65
N THR A 14 15.26 -3.84 -25.30
CA THR A 14 15.11 -3.29 -23.93
C THR A 14 13.62 -3.17 -23.57
N THR A 15 12.82 -2.56 -24.45
CA THR A 15 11.37 -2.41 -24.26
C THR A 15 10.64 -3.75 -24.14
N ARG A 16 11.05 -4.77 -24.91
CA ARG A 16 10.50 -6.13 -24.78
C ARG A 16 10.84 -6.78 -23.43
N LYS A 17 12.06 -6.58 -22.93
CA LYS A 17 12.49 -7.13 -21.63
C LYS A 17 11.75 -6.47 -20.47
N GLU A 18 11.58 -5.16 -20.50
CA GLU A 18 10.82 -4.41 -19.51
C GLU A 18 9.34 -4.80 -19.49
N LYS A 19 8.75 -5.00 -20.67
CA LYS A 19 7.39 -5.50 -20.80
C LYS A 19 7.22 -6.88 -20.14
N MET A 20 8.10 -7.83 -20.43
CA MET A 20 8.06 -9.16 -19.80
C MET A 20 8.24 -9.08 -18.27
N LYS A 21 9.11 -8.18 -17.79
CA LYS A 21 9.30 -7.95 -16.35
C LYS A 21 8.01 -7.43 -15.71
N MET A 22 7.34 -6.47 -16.34
CA MET A 22 6.08 -5.91 -15.83
C MET A 22 4.96 -6.96 -15.84
N GLU A 23 4.83 -7.77 -16.90
CA GLU A 23 3.85 -8.86 -16.96
C GLU A 23 4.06 -9.88 -15.82
N ALA A 24 5.33 -10.19 -15.48
CA ALA A 24 5.66 -11.04 -14.35
C ALA A 24 5.30 -10.38 -13.01
N SER A 25 5.60 -9.10 -12.81
CA SER A 25 5.22 -8.34 -11.62
C SER A 25 3.69 -8.33 -11.43
N VAL A 26 2.93 -8.05 -12.49
CA VAL A 26 1.46 -8.08 -12.47
C VAL A 26 0.97 -9.46 -12.03
N SER A 27 1.46 -10.54 -12.63
CA SER A 27 1.04 -11.90 -12.25
C SER A 27 1.40 -12.25 -10.80
N ALA A 28 2.53 -11.77 -10.30
CA ALA A 28 2.93 -11.99 -8.92
C ALA A 28 2.00 -11.24 -7.95
N VAL A 29 1.68 -9.97 -8.23
CA VAL A 29 0.77 -9.19 -7.38
C VAL A 29 -0.66 -9.74 -7.43
N GLU A 30 -1.17 -10.18 -8.58
CA GLU A 30 -2.46 -10.87 -8.70
C GLU A 30 -2.56 -12.09 -7.75
N LYS A 31 -1.46 -12.84 -7.61
CA LYS A 31 -1.39 -13.97 -6.66
C LYS A 31 -1.35 -13.51 -5.21
N ILE A 32 -0.58 -12.47 -4.89
CA ILE A 32 -0.46 -11.92 -3.53
C ILE A 32 -1.83 -11.45 -3.02
N ILE A 33 -2.58 -10.71 -3.84
CA ILE A 33 -3.88 -10.18 -3.45
C ILE A 33 -5.05 -11.16 -3.68
N GLY A 34 -4.79 -12.32 -4.31
CA GLY A 34 -5.82 -13.32 -4.61
C GLY A 34 -6.88 -12.85 -5.62
N TYR A 35 -6.53 -11.93 -6.53
CA TYR A 35 -7.45 -11.36 -7.51
C TYR A 35 -6.80 -11.26 -8.90
N THR A 36 -7.51 -11.71 -9.93
CA THR A 36 -7.09 -11.58 -11.33
C THR A 36 -7.83 -10.42 -11.97
N PHE A 37 -7.09 -9.45 -12.48
CA PHE A 37 -7.65 -8.24 -13.09
C PHE A 37 -8.26 -8.53 -14.46
N GLN A 38 -9.42 -7.93 -14.72
CA GLN A 38 -9.99 -7.88 -16.07
C GLN A 38 -9.15 -6.95 -16.94
N ASN A 39 -8.76 -5.80 -16.41
CA ASN A 39 -7.87 -4.84 -17.05
C ASN A 39 -6.53 -4.75 -16.32
N LYS A 40 -5.57 -5.56 -16.75
CA LYS A 40 -4.20 -5.61 -16.19
C LYS A 40 -3.46 -4.27 -16.24
N LYS A 41 -3.83 -3.37 -17.16
CA LYS A 41 -3.21 -2.03 -17.24
C LYS A 41 -3.47 -1.18 -15.98
N LEU A 42 -4.57 -1.44 -15.26
CA LEU A 42 -4.83 -0.78 -13.98
C LEU A 42 -3.77 -1.15 -12.94
N LEU A 43 -3.42 -2.44 -12.87
CA LEU A 43 -2.38 -2.91 -11.97
C LEU A 43 -0.97 -2.48 -12.44
N GLU A 44 -0.69 -2.48 -13.75
CA GLU A 44 0.55 -1.92 -14.28
C GLU A 44 0.74 -0.45 -13.88
N GLN A 45 -0.32 0.36 -13.97
CA GLN A 45 -0.31 1.75 -13.54
C GLN A 45 -0.11 1.86 -12.02
N ALA A 46 -0.84 1.07 -11.23
CA ALA A 46 -0.71 1.06 -9.76
C ALA A 46 0.70 0.73 -9.28
N LEU A 47 1.45 -0.10 -10.03
CA LEU A 47 2.83 -0.47 -9.69
C LEU A 47 3.89 0.50 -10.24
N THR A 48 3.50 1.61 -10.86
CA THR A 48 4.44 2.52 -11.55
C THR A 48 4.60 3.83 -10.81
N HIS A 49 5.81 4.06 -10.29
CA HIS A 49 6.17 5.31 -9.63
C HIS A 49 6.39 6.44 -10.64
N THR A 50 6.18 7.68 -10.19
CA THR A 50 6.30 8.92 -10.99
C THR A 50 7.67 9.14 -11.62
N SER A 51 8.72 8.54 -11.04
CA SER A 51 10.08 8.62 -11.59
C SER A 51 10.30 7.77 -12.85
N TYR A 52 9.29 7.03 -13.32
CA TYR A 52 9.33 6.27 -14.56
C TYR A 52 8.51 6.98 -15.66
N PRO A 53 9.09 7.95 -16.41
CA PRO A 53 8.34 8.85 -17.30
C PRO A 53 7.77 8.16 -18.54
N GLU A 54 8.26 6.98 -18.90
CA GLU A 54 7.81 6.22 -20.07
C GLU A 54 6.44 5.54 -19.85
N ALA A 55 5.88 5.61 -18.64
CA ALA A 55 4.59 5.02 -18.31
C ALA A 55 3.74 5.92 -17.40
N VAL A 56 2.43 5.65 -17.35
CA VAL A 56 1.49 6.38 -16.50
C VAL A 56 1.75 6.01 -15.03
N SER A 57 1.87 7.03 -14.18
CA SER A 57 2.12 6.87 -12.74
C SER A 57 0.87 6.46 -11.96
N TYR A 58 1.09 5.96 -10.74
CA TYR A 58 0.04 5.56 -9.81
C TYR A 58 -0.74 6.73 -9.19
N GLU A 59 -0.29 7.99 -9.30
CA GLU A 59 -0.79 9.12 -8.47
C GLU A 59 -2.31 9.32 -8.54
N ARG A 60 -2.91 9.13 -9.73
CA ARG A 60 -4.37 9.23 -9.89
C ARG A 60 -5.11 8.09 -9.19
N LEU A 61 -4.50 6.91 -9.14
CA LEU A 61 -5.03 5.75 -8.43
C LEU A 61 -4.82 5.92 -6.93
N GLU A 62 -3.64 6.39 -6.47
CA GLU A 62 -3.37 6.75 -5.07
C GLU A 62 -4.45 7.70 -4.55
N PHE A 63 -4.73 8.80 -5.27
CA PHE A 63 -5.74 9.78 -4.88
C PHE A 63 -7.14 9.15 -4.66
N VAL A 64 -7.54 8.22 -5.52
CA VAL A 64 -8.81 7.49 -5.35
C VAL A 64 -8.70 6.46 -4.22
N GLY A 65 -7.54 5.84 -4.09
CA GLY A 65 -7.22 4.77 -3.15
C GLY A 65 -7.34 5.21 -1.70
N ASP A 66 -6.78 6.36 -1.36
CA ASP A 66 -6.88 6.96 -0.02
C ASP A 66 -8.35 7.09 0.42
N ALA A 67 -9.18 7.71 -0.42
CA ALA A 67 -10.60 7.93 -0.13
C ALA A 67 -11.37 6.60 0.01
N VAL A 68 -11.14 5.65 -0.92
CA VAL A 68 -11.91 4.41 -0.98
C VAL A 68 -11.48 3.43 0.11
N LEU A 69 -10.18 3.31 0.40
CA LEU A 69 -9.70 2.54 1.56
C LEU A 69 -10.24 3.10 2.87
N GLY A 70 -10.23 4.43 3.01
CA GLY A 70 -10.83 5.11 4.15
C GLY A 70 -12.31 4.75 4.31
N LEU A 71 -13.08 4.77 3.23
CA LEU A 71 -14.50 4.40 3.28
C LEU A 71 -14.71 2.91 3.58
N ALA A 72 -13.90 2.02 2.99
CA ALA A 72 -14.00 0.58 3.21
C ALA A 72 -13.73 0.23 4.69
N ILE A 73 -12.69 0.84 5.27
CA ILE A 73 -12.37 0.68 6.69
C ILE A 73 -13.44 1.29 7.59
N ASN A 74 -13.94 2.49 7.27
CA ASN A 74 -15.04 3.10 8.02
C ASN A 74 -16.26 2.17 8.07
N ASN A 75 -16.64 1.59 6.93
CA ASN A 75 -17.75 0.64 6.86
C ASN A 75 -17.49 -0.61 7.72
N HIS A 76 -16.27 -1.14 7.68
CA HIS A 76 -15.92 -2.29 8.51
C HIS A 76 -16.01 -1.96 10.00
N LEU A 77 -15.41 -0.86 10.44
CA LEU A 77 -15.38 -0.43 11.84
C LEU A 77 -16.78 -0.08 12.34
N PHE A 78 -17.58 0.63 11.56
CA PHE A 78 -18.95 1.01 11.90
C PHE A 78 -19.84 -0.23 12.13
N LEU A 79 -19.70 -1.26 11.31
CA LEU A 79 -20.45 -2.51 11.46
C LEU A 79 -19.91 -3.39 12.59
N ALA A 80 -18.60 -3.41 12.83
CA ALA A 80 -17.98 -4.22 13.87
C ALA A 80 -18.21 -3.64 15.28
N TYR A 81 -18.32 -2.31 15.41
CA TYR A 81 -18.30 -1.60 16.68
C TYR A 81 -19.49 -0.63 16.83
N SER A 82 -20.71 -1.17 16.85
CA SER A 82 -21.96 -0.39 16.83
C SER A 82 -22.20 0.51 18.06
N SER A 83 -21.48 0.27 19.17
CA SER A 83 -21.65 1.00 20.44
C SER A 83 -20.47 1.92 20.78
N VAL A 84 -19.49 2.04 19.87
CA VAL A 84 -18.29 2.84 20.09
C VAL A 84 -18.50 4.29 19.63
N ASP A 85 -17.94 5.23 20.37
CA ASP A 85 -18.08 6.65 20.06
C ASP A 85 -17.27 7.06 18.79
N PRO A 86 -17.64 8.17 18.14
CA PRO A 86 -16.96 8.63 16.93
C PRO A 86 -15.45 8.93 17.11
N GLY A 87 -15.01 9.34 18.30
CA GLY A 87 -13.61 9.62 18.60
C GLY A 87 -12.78 8.34 18.57
N THR A 88 -13.24 7.29 19.26
CA THR A 88 -12.58 5.99 19.24
C THR A 88 -12.60 5.33 17.86
N LEU A 89 -13.70 5.47 17.09
CA LEU A 89 -13.73 5.03 15.69
C LEU A 89 -12.69 5.75 14.83
N SER A 90 -12.46 7.05 15.08
CA SER A 90 -11.43 7.84 14.39
C SER A 90 -10.01 7.35 14.73
N LEU A 91 -9.77 6.95 15.98
CA LEU A 91 -8.50 6.35 16.41
C LEU A 91 -8.27 4.99 15.75
N LEU A 92 -9.29 4.12 15.75
CA LEU A 92 -9.25 2.83 15.05
C LEU A 92 -8.96 3.00 13.56
N ARG A 93 -9.63 3.97 12.92
CA ARG A 93 -9.39 4.31 11.52
C ARG A 93 -7.93 4.72 11.33
N ALA A 94 -7.44 5.69 12.10
CA ALA A 94 -6.05 6.16 11.98
C ALA A 94 -5.02 5.04 12.20
N ALA A 95 -5.28 4.12 13.13
CA ALA A 95 -4.41 2.97 13.38
C ALA A 95 -4.37 1.97 12.22
N ASN A 96 -5.44 1.88 11.43
CA ASN A 96 -5.58 0.90 10.35
C ASN A 96 -5.18 1.42 8.96
N ILE A 97 -5.19 2.73 8.74
CA ILE A 97 -4.91 3.34 7.42
C ILE A 97 -3.94 4.53 7.50
N SER A 98 -3.03 4.53 8.47
CA SER A 98 -1.90 5.46 8.44
C SER A 98 -0.86 5.04 7.40
N THR A 99 -0.07 6.00 6.89
CA THR A 99 1.06 5.73 5.99
C THR A 99 1.99 4.65 6.55
N GLU A 100 2.29 4.70 7.84
CA GLU A 100 3.11 3.70 8.53
C GLU A 100 2.48 2.30 8.44
N LYS A 101 1.18 2.18 8.75
CA LYS A 101 0.45 0.90 8.71
C LYS A 101 0.38 0.33 7.29
N LEU A 102 0.09 1.17 6.30
CA LEU A 102 0.02 0.75 4.89
C LEU A 102 1.40 0.37 4.34
N ALA A 103 2.46 1.12 4.69
CA ALA A 103 3.82 0.78 4.30
C ALA A 103 4.25 -0.58 4.84
N ARG A 104 3.94 -0.89 6.11
CA ARG A 104 4.21 -2.20 6.72
C ARG A 104 3.42 -3.32 6.05
N ALA A 105 2.16 -3.06 5.71
CA ALA A 105 1.36 -4.00 4.92
C ALA A 105 2.01 -4.28 3.55
N ALA A 106 2.54 -3.26 2.87
CA ALA A 106 3.27 -3.45 1.62
C ALA A 106 4.54 -4.30 1.77
N VAL A 107 5.29 -4.11 2.87
CA VAL A 107 6.49 -4.90 3.16
C VAL A 107 6.14 -6.35 3.45
N ARG A 108 5.22 -6.60 4.39
CA ARG A 108 4.81 -7.95 4.83
C ARG A 108 4.24 -8.80 3.70
N ASN A 109 3.53 -8.18 2.76
CA ASN A 109 3.00 -8.86 1.58
C ASN A 109 4.01 -8.94 0.41
N GLY A 110 5.23 -8.39 0.57
CA GLY A 110 6.26 -8.38 -0.47
C GLY A 110 5.97 -7.46 -1.66
N LEU A 111 4.99 -6.55 -1.56
CA LEU A 111 4.56 -5.67 -2.64
C LEU A 111 5.65 -4.70 -3.10
N HIS A 112 6.50 -4.26 -2.16
CA HIS A 112 7.64 -3.37 -2.43
C HIS A 112 8.57 -3.88 -3.55
N ARG A 113 8.66 -5.20 -3.76
CA ARG A 113 9.54 -5.83 -4.75
C ARG A 113 9.07 -5.63 -6.20
N TYR A 114 7.81 -5.25 -6.39
CA TYR A 114 7.17 -5.18 -7.70
C TYR A 114 6.97 -3.76 -8.21
N VAL A 115 7.37 -2.75 -7.43
CA VAL A 115 7.28 -1.35 -7.80
C VAL A 115 8.28 -1.04 -8.92
N ARG A 116 7.80 -0.43 -10.00
CA ARG A 116 8.61 0.09 -11.09
C ARG A 116 8.97 1.55 -10.80
N HIS A 117 10.25 1.82 -10.58
CA HIS A 117 10.81 3.15 -10.33
C HIS A 117 12.22 3.27 -10.94
N ASN A 118 12.68 4.50 -11.22
CA ASN A 118 14.06 4.78 -11.69
C ASN A 118 14.91 5.55 -10.67
N THR A 119 14.43 5.68 -9.43
CA THR A 119 15.12 6.47 -8.39
C THR A 119 15.92 5.57 -7.45
N PHE A 120 17.21 5.85 -7.30
CA PHE A 120 18.09 5.11 -6.37
C PHE A 120 17.83 5.46 -4.90
N SER A 121 17.56 6.72 -4.56
CA SER A 121 17.31 7.13 -3.16
C SER A 121 16.08 6.48 -2.53
N ILE A 122 15.12 6.03 -3.35
CA ILE A 122 13.95 5.29 -2.88
C ILE A 122 14.33 3.87 -2.44
N VAL A 123 15.33 3.27 -3.08
CA VAL A 123 15.77 1.89 -2.79
C VAL A 123 16.35 1.80 -1.39
N ASP A 124 17.23 2.74 -1.02
CA ASP A 124 17.87 2.74 0.30
C ASP A 124 16.84 2.90 1.42
N ALA A 125 15.91 3.86 1.25
CA ALA A 125 14.84 4.08 2.22
C ALA A 125 13.88 2.88 2.33
N ILE A 126 13.57 2.20 1.22
CA ILE A 126 12.76 0.97 1.24
C ILE A 126 13.53 -0.13 1.97
N ASN A 127 14.80 -0.35 1.66
CA ASN A 127 15.60 -1.42 2.27
C ASN A 127 15.76 -1.21 3.78
N GLU A 128 16.10 0.02 4.22
CA GLU A 128 16.19 0.36 5.64
C GLU A 128 14.86 0.07 6.38
N PHE A 129 13.74 0.42 5.74
CA PHE A 129 12.42 0.16 6.31
C PHE A 129 12.06 -1.34 6.30
N VAL A 130 12.42 -2.07 5.26
CA VAL A 130 12.21 -3.53 5.18
C VAL A 130 13.00 -4.24 6.28
N GLU A 131 14.27 -3.89 6.47
CA GLU A 131 15.12 -4.44 7.54
C GLU A 131 14.52 -4.15 8.92
N ALA A 132 14.03 -2.93 9.15
CA ALA A 132 13.34 -2.58 10.39
C ALA A 132 12.09 -3.44 10.61
N VAL A 133 11.23 -3.63 9.59
CA VAL A 133 10.02 -4.45 9.69
C VAL A 133 10.35 -5.92 9.95
N ASP A 134 11.36 -6.47 9.27
CA ASP A 134 11.78 -7.87 9.44
C ASP A 134 12.32 -8.13 10.85
N CYS A 135 13.07 -7.17 11.43
CA CYS A 135 13.59 -7.29 12.80
C CYS A 135 12.47 -7.22 13.86
N GLU A 136 11.36 -6.51 13.58
CA GLU A 136 10.21 -6.41 14.47
C GLU A 136 9.37 -7.69 14.51
N ASP A 137 9.32 -8.49 13.45
CA ASP A 137 8.59 -9.77 13.47
C ASP A 137 9.32 -10.81 14.37
N ASP A 138 10.61 -10.64 14.66
CA ASP A 138 11.40 -11.43 15.62
C ASP A 138 11.25 -10.96 17.08
N CYS A 139 10.73 -9.75 17.33
CA CYS A 139 10.50 -9.22 18.67
C CYS A 139 9.06 -8.70 18.81
N VAL A 140 8.24 -9.39 19.61
CA VAL A 140 6.76 -9.32 19.74
C VAL A 140 6.11 -7.91 19.80
N VAL A 141 6.82 -6.78 19.86
CA VAL A 141 6.19 -5.46 19.96
C VAL A 141 6.97 -4.32 19.29
N VAL A 142 6.57 -3.94 18.08
CA VAL A 142 6.44 -2.52 17.69
C VAL A 142 5.18 -2.37 16.82
N LYS A 143 4.12 -1.73 17.35
CA LYS A 143 2.86 -1.50 16.61
C LYS A 143 2.63 -0.02 16.26
N TYR A 144 3.46 0.89 16.76
CA TYR A 144 3.33 2.33 16.49
C TYR A 144 4.70 2.97 16.28
N GLY A 145 4.91 3.56 15.11
CA GLY A 145 6.12 4.29 14.74
C GLY A 145 7.37 3.43 14.86
N GLY A 146 7.78 2.79 13.77
CA GLY A 146 9.10 2.17 13.71
C GLY A 146 10.20 3.17 14.04
N SER A 147 11.40 2.67 14.37
CA SER A 147 12.57 3.54 14.52
C SER A 147 12.93 4.29 13.22
N VAL A 148 12.43 3.80 12.08
CA VAL A 148 12.64 4.35 10.74
C VAL A 148 11.32 4.91 10.21
N LYS A 149 11.38 6.08 9.58
CA LYS A 149 10.23 6.72 8.94
C LYS A 149 9.77 5.90 7.73
N ALA A 150 8.50 5.49 7.70
CA ALA A 150 7.94 4.82 6.53
C ALA A 150 8.10 5.60 5.22
N PRO A 151 8.67 4.98 4.16
CA PRO A 151 8.67 5.53 2.82
C PRO A 151 7.24 5.65 2.28
N LYS A 152 6.81 6.89 1.97
CA LYS A 152 5.44 7.17 1.50
C LYS A 152 5.03 6.31 0.30
N ILE A 153 5.96 6.03 -0.62
CA ILE A 153 5.74 5.16 -1.78
C ILE A 153 5.13 3.80 -1.41
N LEU A 154 5.46 3.22 -0.26
CA LEU A 154 4.93 1.92 0.13
C LEU A 154 3.43 1.99 0.48
N ALA A 155 3.01 3.09 1.10
CA ALA A 155 1.59 3.36 1.35
C ALA A 155 0.86 3.66 0.04
N ASP A 156 1.42 4.53 -0.80
CA ASP A 156 0.82 4.93 -2.09
C ASP A 156 0.58 3.71 -3.00
N ILE A 157 1.45 2.70 -2.95
CA ILE A 157 1.29 1.46 -3.72
C ILE A 157 0.10 0.64 -3.20
N VAL A 158 -0.11 0.55 -1.89
CA VAL A 158 -1.29 -0.15 -1.34
C VAL A 158 -2.57 0.58 -1.73
N GLU A 159 -2.58 1.92 -1.64
CA GLU A 159 -3.72 2.77 -2.02
C GLU A 159 -4.03 2.64 -3.51
N SER A 160 -3.02 2.73 -4.37
CA SER A 160 -3.19 2.63 -5.82
C SER A 160 -3.61 1.23 -6.27
N ILE A 161 -3.13 0.15 -5.65
CA ILE A 161 -3.62 -1.22 -5.89
C ILE A 161 -5.09 -1.33 -5.48
N ALA A 162 -5.46 -0.80 -4.33
CA ALA A 162 -6.86 -0.80 -3.88
C ALA A 162 -7.76 -0.03 -4.86
N ALA A 163 -7.33 1.14 -5.33
CA ALA A 163 -8.06 1.88 -6.36
C ALA A 163 -8.15 1.13 -7.69
N ALA A 164 -7.08 0.47 -8.11
CA ALA A 164 -7.08 -0.36 -9.31
C ALA A 164 -8.13 -1.47 -9.20
N VAL A 165 -8.16 -2.20 -8.08
CA VAL A 165 -9.20 -3.22 -7.81
C VAL A 165 -10.58 -2.58 -7.83
N TYR A 166 -10.77 -1.46 -7.13
CA TYR A 166 -12.05 -0.76 -7.05
C TYR A 166 -12.61 -0.38 -8.42
N VAL A 167 -11.76 0.13 -9.32
CA VAL A 167 -12.14 0.45 -10.71
C VAL A 167 -12.44 -0.83 -11.49
N ASP A 168 -11.62 -1.87 -11.36
CA ASP A 168 -11.76 -3.13 -12.11
C ASP A 168 -13.02 -3.92 -11.73
N VAL A 169 -13.45 -3.83 -10.46
CA VAL A 169 -14.71 -4.45 -9.98
C VAL A 169 -15.95 -3.58 -10.22
N GLY A 170 -15.82 -2.47 -10.96
CA GLY A 170 -16.93 -1.60 -11.32
C GLY A 170 -17.42 -0.72 -10.17
N PHE A 171 -16.50 -0.20 -9.35
CA PHE A 171 -16.77 0.67 -8.21
C PHE A 171 -17.61 -0.01 -7.09
N ASP A 172 -17.48 -1.33 -6.95
CA ASP A 172 -18.12 -2.11 -5.88
C ASP A 172 -17.23 -2.18 -4.64
N LEU A 173 -17.57 -1.39 -3.62
CA LEU A 173 -16.83 -1.30 -2.37
C LEU A 173 -16.81 -2.62 -1.57
N LYS A 174 -17.87 -3.45 -1.67
CA LYS A 174 -17.93 -4.73 -0.95
C LYS A 174 -16.96 -5.73 -1.55
N LYS A 175 -16.90 -5.80 -2.88
CA LYS A 175 -15.94 -6.65 -3.59
C LYS A 175 -14.50 -6.20 -3.33
N LEU A 176 -14.26 -4.88 -3.38
CA LEU A 176 -12.97 -4.32 -3.02
C LEU A 176 -12.53 -4.79 -1.63
N TRP A 177 -13.40 -4.65 -0.62
CA TRP A 177 -13.08 -5.02 0.75
C TRP A 177 -12.68 -6.49 0.86
N VAL A 178 -13.44 -7.41 0.23
CA VAL A 178 -13.12 -8.85 0.26
C VAL A 178 -11.73 -9.13 -0.32
N ILE A 179 -11.35 -8.44 -1.40
CA ILE A 179 -10.06 -8.64 -2.07
C ILE A 179 -8.90 -8.02 -1.27
N ILE A 180 -9.05 -6.77 -0.82
CA ILE A 180 -7.94 -6.01 -0.23
C ILE A 180 -7.76 -6.24 1.26
N ARG A 181 -8.79 -6.72 1.97
CA ARG A 181 -8.70 -6.97 3.42
C ARG A 181 -7.49 -7.83 3.79
N GLY A 182 -7.20 -8.88 3.00
CA GLY A 182 -6.04 -9.75 3.25
C GLY A 182 -4.70 -9.01 3.27
N VAL A 183 -4.54 -8.00 2.42
CA VAL A 183 -3.33 -7.15 2.37
C VAL A 183 -3.21 -6.30 3.64
N LEU A 184 -4.33 -5.83 4.19
CA LEU A 184 -4.36 -4.93 5.35
C LEU A 184 -4.16 -5.64 6.70
N GLU A 185 -4.28 -6.97 6.73
CA GLU A 185 -4.11 -7.75 7.95
C GLU A 185 -2.69 -7.61 8.55
N PRO A 186 -2.55 -7.70 9.89
CA PRO A 186 -3.62 -7.77 10.88
C PRO A 186 -4.32 -6.41 11.05
N ILE A 187 -5.66 -6.38 11.03
CA ILE A 187 -6.45 -5.20 11.38
C ILE A 187 -6.33 -4.91 12.88
N VAL A 188 -6.01 -3.67 13.24
CA VAL A 188 -5.96 -3.19 14.63
C VAL A 188 -7.36 -3.14 15.20
N THR A 189 -7.56 -3.82 16.34
CA THR A 189 -8.83 -3.94 17.04
C THR A 189 -8.94 -2.97 18.22
N LEU A 190 -10.12 -2.85 18.83
CA LEU A 190 -10.28 -2.09 20.08
C LEU A 190 -9.36 -2.61 21.19
N GLN A 191 -9.24 -3.93 21.32
CA GLN A 191 -8.39 -4.55 22.33
C GLN A 191 -6.92 -4.16 22.14
N ASP A 192 -6.46 -4.05 20.89
CA ASP A 192 -5.10 -3.59 20.59
C ASP A 192 -4.89 -2.13 21.00
N LEU A 193 -5.89 -1.26 20.82
CA LEU A 193 -5.82 0.15 21.23
C LEU A 193 -5.78 0.29 22.76
N GLU A 194 -6.60 -0.48 23.48
CA GLU A 194 -6.67 -0.43 24.95
C GLU A 194 -5.39 -0.94 25.60
N GLN A 195 -4.78 -1.98 25.04
CA GLN A 195 -3.53 -2.54 25.56
C GLN A 195 -2.32 -1.64 25.25
N LYS A 196 -2.37 -0.85 24.18
CA LYS A 196 -1.27 0.01 23.71
C LYS A 196 -1.85 1.30 23.11
N PRO A 197 -2.18 2.31 23.92
CA PRO A 197 -2.66 3.58 23.39
C PRO A 197 -1.53 4.29 22.62
N GLN A 198 -1.88 4.92 21.50
CA GLN A 198 -0.94 5.70 20.69
C GLN A 198 -0.35 6.85 21.53
N PRO A 199 0.96 7.15 21.44
CA PRO A 199 1.58 8.20 22.24
C PRO A 199 0.91 9.57 22.08
N VAL A 200 0.46 9.90 20.85
CA VAL A 200 -0.27 11.14 20.57
C VAL A 200 -1.66 11.13 21.22
N THR A 201 -2.34 9.99 21.26
CA THR A 201 -3.63 9.83 21.95
C THR A 201 -3.46 9.97 23.46
N MET A 202 -2.43 9.35 24.05
CA MET A 202 -2.10 9.53 25.47
C MET A 202 -1.85 11.01 25.79
N LEU A 203 -1.09 11.71 24.94
CA LEU A 203 -0.80 13.13 25.13
C LEU A 203 -2.09 13.97 25.05
N TYR A 204 -2.95 13.73 24.05
CA TYR A 204 -4.21 14.45 23.87
C TYR A 204 -5.18 14.25 25.05
N GLU A 205 -5.32 13.01 25.54
CA GLU A 205 -6.17 12.72 26.70
C GLU A 205 -5.66 13.38 27.99
N ILE A 206 -4.33 13.44 28.19
CA ILE A 206 -3.72 14.14 29.32
C ILE A 206 -3.96 15.65 29.21
N CYS A 207 -3.88 16.20 28.00
CA CYS A 207 -4.12 17.63 27.76
C CYS A 207 -5.59 18.04 27.92
N GLN A 208 -6.56 17.13 27.77
CA GLN A 208 -7.98 17.42 27.99
C GLN A 208 -8.47 17.20 29.43
N LYS A 209 -7.69 16.49 30.25
CA LYS A 209 -8.03 16.22 31.66
C LYS A 209 -7.45 17.25 32.65
N ASN A 210 -6.68 18.23 32.17
CA ASN A 210 -6.16 19.37 32.95
C ASN A 210 -6.79 20.68 32.48
#